data_AF-A0A934WQ05-F1
#
_entry.id   AF-A0A934WQ05-F1
#
_cell.length_a   1.000
_cell.length_b   1.000
_cell.length_c   1.000
_cell.angle_alpha   90.00
_cell.angle_beta   90.00
_cell.angle_gamma   90.00
#
_symmetry.space_group_name_H-M   'P 1'
#
loop_
_entity.id
_entity.type
_entity.pdbx_description
1 polymer ?
#
loop_
_entity_poly.entity_id
_entity_poly.type
_entity_poly.pdbx_seq_one_letter_code
_entity_poly.pdbx_strand_id
1 'polypeptide(L)'
;MKRLAALALVCLISTGVFARAPTHYLRPPAPQPEESQLIEHGQYINRSGRSVHSPAHTKDDKKPQGATAKCRDGTWSFSQSHRGTCSHHGGVANWEQ
;
A
#
# COMPACT_ATOMS: atom_id res chain seq x y z
N MET A 1 61.37 -40.14 -0.14
CA MET A 1 61.05 -38.78 0.36
C MET A 1 60.16 -38.11 -0.70
N LYS A 2 58.83 -38.24 -0.62
CA LYS A 2 57.85 -37.15 -0.29
C LYS A 2 58.26 -35.80 -0.92
N ARG A 3 57.47 -35.24 -1.85
CA ARG A 3 56.29 -34.41 -1.51
C ARG A 3 55.27 -34.39 -2.66
N LEU A 4 54.04 -34.72 -2.32
CA LEU A 4 52.84 -34.55 -3.13
C LEU A 4 52.51 -33.06 -3.21
N ALA A 5 52.31 -32.52 -4.42
CA ALA A 5 51.77 -31.18 -4.60
C ALA A 5 50.25 -31.30 -4.78
N ALA A 6 49.50 -30.85 -3.78
CA ALA A 6 48.05 -30.78 -3.80
C ALA A 6 47.61 -29.62 -4.71
N LEU A 7 46.87 -29.90 -5.77
CA LEU A 7 46.18 -28.88 -6.57
C LEU A 7 44.88 -28.52 -5.85
N ALA A 8 44.83 -27.29 -5.36
CA ALA A 8 43.73 -26.73 -4.60
C ALA A 8 42.46 -26.62 -5.44
N LEU A 9 41.36 -27.14 -4.87
CA LEU A 9 40.01 -27.03 -5.39
C LEU A 9 39.54 -25.58 -5.23
N VAL A 10 39.49 -24.80 -6.32
CA VAL A 10 38.89 -23.45 -6.30
C VAL A 10 37.39 -23.60 -6.46
N CYS A 11 36.68 -23.69 -5.32
CA CYS A 11 35.23 -23.53 -5.28
C CYS A 11 34.89 -22.10 -5.70
N LEU A 12 34.28 -21.94 -6.88
CA LEU A 12 33.63 -20.69 -7.29
C LEU A 12 32.48 -20.43 -6.31
N ILE A 13 32.72 -19.55 -5.34
CA ILE A 13 31.70 -19.12 -4.38
C ILE A 13 30.72 -18.24 -5.15
N SER A 14 29.57 -18.82 -5.48
CA SER A 14 28.41 -18.14 -6.04
C SER A 14 28.10 -16.92 -5.18
N THR A 15 28.40 -15.72 -5.66
CA THR A 15 27.92 -14.49 -5.04
C THR A 15 26.43 -14.39 -5.30
N GLY A 16 25.64 -15.03 -4.44
CA GLY A 16 24.21 -14.80 -4.36
C GLY A 16 24.00 -13.32 -4.03
N VAL A 17 23.76 -12.51 -5.05
CA VAL A 17 23.21 -11.16 -4.88
C VAL A 17 21.79 -11.37 -4.35
N PHE A 18 21.66 -11.43 -3.03
CA PHE A 18 20.36 -11.36 -2.38
C PHE A 18 19.77 -10.00 -2.73
N ALA A 19 18.81 -9.98 -3.64
CA ALA A 19 18.00 -8.81 -3.89
C ALA A 19 17.38 -8.37 -2.56
N ARG A 20 17.77 -7.19 -2.04
CA ARG A 20 17.11 -6.58 -0.89
C ARG A 20 15.65 -6.37 -1.30
N ALA A 21 14.73 -7.09 -0.66
CA ALA A 21 13.31 -6.83 -0.77
C ALA A 21 13.06 -5.33 -0.51
N PRO A 22 12.21 -4.68 -1.30
CA PRO A 22 12.02 -3.25 -1.17
C PRO A 22 11.42 -2.97 0.21
N THR A 23 11.99 -1.98 0.91
CA THR A 23 11.70 -1.59 2.30
C THR A 23 10.34 -0.92 2.47
N HIS A 24 9.26 -1.51 1.92
CA HIS A 24 7.89 -1.02 2.13
C HIS A 24 7.37 -1.33 3.54
N TYR A 25 8.03 -2.20 4.31
CA TYR A 25 7.64 -2.59 5.66
C TYR A 25 8.06 -1.60 6.76
N LEU A 26 8.85 -0.57 6.48
CA LEU A 26 9.32 0.37 7.50
C LEU A 26 8.36 1.54 7.77
N ARG A 27 7.25 1.65 7.04
CA ARG A 27 6.21 2.64 7.31
C ARG A 27 5.00 1.95 7.93
N PRO A 28 4.55 2.34 9.13
CA PRO A 28 3.31 1.84 9.69
C PRO A 28 2.20 1.98 8.65
N PRO A 29 1.41 0.92 8.39
CA PRO A 29 0.23 1.08 7.55
C PRO A 29 -0.63 2.18 8.17
N ALA A 30 -1.13 3.10 7.33
CA ALA A 30 -2.15 4.03 7.79
C ALA A 30 -3.30 3.22 8.43
N PRO A 31 -4.00 3.73 9.45
CA PRO A 31 -5.14 3.04 10.03
C PRO A 31 -6.07 2.61 8.89
N GLN A 32 -6.18 1.29 8.71
CA GLN A 32 -7.01 0.71 7.66
C GLN A 32 -8.48 0.85 8.11
N PRO A 33 -9.40 1.16 7.19
CA PRO A 33 -10.81 1.18 7.54
C PRO A 33 -11.25 -0.20 8.05
N GLU A 34 -12.26 -0.21 8.92
CA GLU A 34 -12.91 -1.45 9.28
C GLU A 34 -13.72 -1.95 8.08
N GLU A 35 -13.16 -2.93 7.35
CA GLU A 35 -13.78 -3.50 6.15
C GLU A 35 -15.20 -4.00 6.36
N SER A 36 -15.53 -4.47 7.57
CA SER A 36 -16.87 -4.95 7.91
C SER A 36 -17.95 -3.87 7.75
N GLN A 37 -17.57 -2.59 7.85
CA GLN A 37 -18.46 -1.43 7.78
C GLN A 37 -18.60 -0.87 6.37
N LEU A 38 -17.75 -1.30 5.44
CA LEU A 38 -17.74 -0.86 4.04
C LEU A 38 -18.58 -1.77 3.15
N ILE A 39 -19.10 -1.22 2.06
CA ILE A 39 -19.87 -1.95 1.04
C ILE A 39 -18.96 -2.41 -0.10
N GLU A 40 -18.12 -1.51 -0.60
CA GLU A 40 -17.10 -1.80 -1.60
C GLU A 40 -15.77 -2.16 -0.91
N HIS A 41 -15.02 -3.11 -1.49
CA HIS A 41 -13.76 -3.64 -0.92
C HIS A 41 -12.57 -3.49 -1.88
N GLY A 42 -12.64 -2.50 -2.77
CA GLY A 42 -11.61 -2.25 -3.76
C GLY A 42 -10.37 -1.61 -3.13
N GLN A 43 -9.20 -1.83 -3.72
CA GLN A 43 -7.97 -1.12 -3.35
C GLN A 43 -7.17 -0.74 -4.60
N TYR A 44 -6.33 0.28 -4.48
CA TYR A 44 -5.42 0.71 -5.54
C TYR A 44 -4.07 1.14 -4.96
N ILE A 45 -3.02 1.08 -5.81
CA ILE A 45 -1.71 1.63 -5.46
C ILE A 45 -1.64 3.08 -5.94
N ASN A 46 -1.45 4.01 -5.01
CA ASN A 46 -1.28 5.42 -5.37
C ASN A 46 0.12 5.72 -5.92
N ARG A 47 0.33 6.94 -6.43
CA ARG A 47 1.63 7.37 -6.99
C ARG A 47 2.81 7.27 -6.00
N SER A 48 2.53 7.26 -4.70
CA SER A 48 3.55 7.09 -3.65
C SER A 48 3.83 5.62 -3.30
N GLY A 49 3.28 4.67 -4.06
CA GLY A 49 3.47 3.24 -3.85
C GLY A 49 2.72 2.69 -2.63
N ARG A 50 1.67 3.36 -2.14
CA ARG A 50 0.86 2.89 -1.00
C ARG A 50 -0.41 2.23 -1.48
N SER A 51 -0.76 1.10 -0.86
CA SER A 51 -2.12 0.55 -1.00
C SER A 51 -3.11 1.42 -0.25
N VAL A 52 -4.16 1.82 -0.96
CA VAL A 52 -5.22 2.70 -0.46
C VAL A 52 -6.54 2.07 -0.84
N HIS A 53 -7.48 2.05 0.11
CA HIS A 53 -8.84 1.61 -0.16
C HIS A 53 -9.51 2.54 -1.19
N SER A 54 -10.21 1.95 -2.16
CA SER A 54 -11.00 2.69 -3.14
C SER A 54 -12.17 3.41 -2.44
N PRO A 55 -12.76 4.46 -3.03
CA PRO A 55 -13.92 5.09 -2.41
C PRO A 55 -15.05 4.08 -2.15
N ALA A 56 -15.66 4.14 -0.97
CA ALA A 56 -16.66 3.18 -0.54
C ALA A 56 -17.76 3.82 0.31
N HIS A 57 -18.98 3.30 0.20
CA HIS A 57 -20.08 3.60 1.10
C HIS A 57 -19.89 2.86 2.43
N THR A 58 -20.47 3.43 3.49
CA THR A 58 -20.59 2.77 4.78
C THR A 58 -22.00 2.25 5.00
N LYS A 59 -22.14 1.15 5.74
CA LYS A 59 -23.45 0.53 6.02
C LYS A 59 -24.36 1.39 6.89
N ASP A 60 -23.79 2.27 7.70
CA ASP A 60 -24.50 3.14 8.65
C ASP A 60 -24.35 4.63 8.32
N ASP A 61 -23.86 4.96 7.12
CA ASP A 61 -23.59 6.31 6.62
C ASP A 61 -22.60 7.15 7.45
N LYS A 62 -21.95 6.57 8.48
CA LYS A 62 -20.94 7.29 9.28
C LYS A 62 -19.59 7.35 8.58
N LYS A 63 -18.73 8.27 9.02
CA LYS A 63 -17.34 8.37 8.57
C LYS A 63 -16.56 7.12 9.06
N PRO A 64 -16.04 6.29 8.14
CA PRO A 64 -15.19 5.17 8.53
C PRO A 64 -13.81 5.69 8.95
N GLN A 65 -13.13 4.92 9.78
CA GLN A 65 -11.77 5.25 10.19
C GLN A 65 -10.83 5.38 8.97
N GLY A 66 -10.01 6.43 8.96
CA GLY A 66 -9.04 6.67 7.89
C GLY A 66 -9.60 7.31 6.62
N ALA A 67 -10.91 7.57 6.54
CA ALA A 67 -11.47 8.38 5.46
C ALA A 67 -10.98 9.84 5.56
N THR A 68 -10.53 10.38 4.43
CA THR A 68 -9.98 11.73 4.28
C THR A 68 -10.92 12.68 3.55
N ALA A 69 -11.97 12.17 2.90
CA ALA A 69 -12.99 12.99 2.27
C ALA A 69 -14.33 12.25 2.11
N LYS A 70 -15.42 13.00 2.10
CA LYS A 70 -16.73 12.56 1.58
C LYS A 70 -16.87 13.03 0.14
N CYS A 71 -17.11 12.11 -0.80
CA CYS A 71 -17.41 12.42 -2.19
C CYS A 71 -18.88 12.82 -2.38
N ARG A 72 -19.20 13.51 -3.49
CA ARG A 72 -20.58 13.97 -3.76
C ARG A 72 -21.58 12.85 -4.05
N ASP A 73 -21.11 11.69 -4.49
CA ASP A 73 -21.95 10.51 -4.70
C ASP A 73 -22.25 9.73 -3.42
N GLY A 74 -21.71 10.15 -2.27
CA GLY A 74 -21.91 9.48 -0.99
C GLY A 74 -20.78 8.53 -0.58
N THR A 75 -19.81 8.24 -1.45
CA THR A 75 -18.65 7.43 -1.07
C THR A 75 -17.67 8.18 -0.16
N TRP A 76 -16.97 7.45 0.70
CA TRP A 76 -15.85 7.94 1.50
C TRP A 76 -14.53 7.64 0.80
N SER A 77 -13.70 8.65 0.57
CA SER A 77 -12.36 8.49 0.01
C SER A 77 -11.31 8.29 1.10
N PHE A 78 -10.33 7.45 0.81
CA PHE A 78 -9.16 7.20 1.66
C PHE A 78 -7.87 7.77 1.08
N SER A 79 -7.97 8.57 0.00
CA SER A 79 -6.83 9.16 -0.71
C SER A 79 -6.04 10.11 0.21
N GLN A 80 -4.71 9.98 0.22
CA GLN A 80 -3.83 10.92 0.94
C GLN A 80 -3.45 12.15 0.09
N SER A 81 -3.97 12.28 -1.13
CA SER A 81 -3.73 13.43 -2.00
C SER A 81 -5.01 14.24 -2.16
N HIS A 82 -4.91 15.56 -2.31
CA HIS A 82 -6.07 16.38 -2.65
C HIS A 82 -6.33 16.43 -4.17
N ARG A 83 -5.29 16.21 -4.98
CA ARG A 83 -5.40 16.32 -6.44
C ARG A 83 -6.15 15.12 -7.01
N GLY A 84 -7.29 15.37 -7.64
CA GLY A 84 -8.09 14.35 -8.33
C GLY A 84 -8.94 13.46 -7.41
N THR A 85 -8.92 13.71 -6.10
CA THR A 85 -9.77 12.98 -5.15
C THR A 85 -11.24 13.22 -5.47
N CYS A 86 -12.00 12.12 -5.43
CA CYS A 86 -13.41 12.06 -5.83
C CYS A 86 -13.70 12.51 -7.28
N SER A 87 -12.72 12.62 -8.18
CA SER A 87 -12.95 13.08 -9.57
C SER A 87 -13.97 12.23 -10.33
N HIS A 88 -13.93 10.90 -10.15
CA HIS A 88 -14.92 9.97 -10.71
C HIS A 88 -16.25 9.93 -9.94
N HIS A 89 -16.29 10.59 -8.78
CA HIS A 89 -17.37 10.57 -7.79
C HIS A 89 -18.02 11.96 -7.61
N GLY A 90 -17.94 12.80 -8.66
CA GLY A 90 -18.55 14.14 -8.69
C GLY A 90 -17.78 15.25 -7.94
N GLY A 91 -16.58 14.94 -7.45
CA GLY A 91 -15.74 15.84 -6.65
C GLY A 91 -15.96 15.66 -5.14
N VAL A 92 -15.16 16.37 -4.37
CA VAL A 92 -15.22 16.34 -2.90
C VAL A 92 -16.39 17.19 -2.42
N ALA A 93 -17.23 16.61 -1.57
CA ALA A 93 -18.27 17.32 -0.84
C ALA A 93 -17.72 17.93 0.44
N ASN A 94 -16.98 17.14 1.23
CA ASN A 94 -16.31 17.59 2.44
C ASN A 94 -14.94 16.94 2.61
N TRP A 95 -13.97 17.71 3.12
CA TRP A 95 -12.68 17.17 3.54
C TRP A 95 -12.74 16.79 5.01
N GLU A 96 -12.17 15.63 5.30
CA GLU A 96 -12.18 15.04 6.63
C GLU A 96 -10.77 15.10 7.21
N GLN A 97 -10.63 15.85 8.32
CA GLN A 97 -9.38 15.90 9.10
C GLN A 97 -9.24 14.67 9.98
#